data_AF-A0A960WLR3-F1
#
_entry.id   AF-A0A960WLR3-F1
#
_cell.length_a   1.000
_cell.length_b   1.000
_cell.length_c   1.000
_cell.angle_alpha   90.00
_cell.angle_beta   90.00
_cell.angle_gamma   90.00
#
_symmetry.space_group_name_H-M   'P 1'
#
loop_
_entity.id
_entity.type
_entity.pdbx_description
1 polymer ?
#
loop_
_entity_poly.entity_id
_entity_poly.type
_entity_poly.pdbx_seq_one_letter_code
_entity_poly.pdbx_strand_id
1 'polypeptide(L)'
;YKARGRFIAEMNRTARQLGMADTCYTSALGDGLADVPTTTAADLLRLAQAVMKHDLYRKVVATKTYHATIRLPDGGERRAEWKNTNKLLEFDCYDGIKTGLTKSAGNCLVATGTHQGKRLFVVVLGCPSDASRTAEARNLFRWGWRITSGAH
;
A
#
# COMPACT_ATOMS: atom_id res chain seq x y z
N TYR A 1 -6.14 -9.33 -24.22
CA TYR A 1 -6.37 -7.89 -24.40
C TYR A 1 -7.72 -7.39 -23.85
N LYS A 2 -8.89 -7.94 -24.23
CA LYS A 2 -10.22 -7.47 -23.72
C LYS A 2 -10.40 -7.55 -22.19
N ALA A 3 -9.89 -8.60 -21.53
CA ALA A 3 -9.99 -8.77 -20.08
C ALA A 3 -9.24 -7.67 -19.28
N ARG A 4 -8.07 -7.24 -19.77
CA ARG A 4 -7.26 -6.17 -19.13
C ARG A 4 -8.01 -4.83 -19.11
N GLY A 5 -8.63 -4.47 -20.23
CA GLY A 5 -9.42 -3.23 -20.32
C GLY A 5 -10.65 -3.23 -19.39
N ARG A 6 -11.36 -4.37 -19.29
CA ARG A 6 -12.49 -4.50 -18.35
C ARG A 6 -12.06 -4.36 -16.89
N PHE A 7 -10.94 -4.96 -16.52
CA PHE A 7 -10.41 -4.84 -15.16
C PHE A 7 -10.06 -3.39 -14.80
N ILE A 8 -9.38 -2.67 -15.70
CA ILE A 8 -9.05 -1.24 -15.51
C ILE A 8 -10.33 -0.38 -15.42
N ALA A 9 -11.36 -0.69 -16.21
CA ALA A 9 -12.64 0.01 -16.11
C ALA A 9 -13.30 -0.18 -14.73
N GLU A 10 -13.24 -1.39 -14.17
CA GLU A 10 -13.76 -1.67 -12.82
C GLU A 10 -12.91 -1.04 -11.71
N MET A 11 -11.58 -0.97 -11.87
CA MET A 11 -10.72 -0.21 -10.95
C MET A 11 -11.15 1.27 -10.90
N ASN A 12 -11.36 1.89 -12.06
CA ASN A 12 -11.80 3.29 -12.14
C ASN A 12 -13.24 3.49 -11.65
N ARG A 13 -14.14 2.53 -11.87
CA ARG A 13 -15.49 2.54 -11.29
C ARG A 13 -15.41 2.52 -9.76
N THR A 14 -14.59 1.63 -9.21
CA THR A 14 -14.36 1.49 -7.77
C THR A 14 -13.76 2.76 -7.18
N ALA A 15 -12.77 3.37 -7.85
CA ALA A 15 -12.19 4.65 -7.42
C ALA A 15 -13.28 5.73 -7.26
N ARG A 16 -14.16 5.87 -8.25
CA ARG A 16 -15.29 6.83 -8.18
C ARG A 16 -16.26 6.50 -7.04
N GLN A 17 -16.59 5.23 -6.84
CA GLN A 17 -17.47 4.80 -5.73
C GLN A 17 -16.87 5.11 -4.35
N LEU A 18 -15.54 5.09 -4.24
CA LEU A 18 -14.81 5.45 -3.02
C LEU A 18 -14.57 6.97 -2.88
N GLY A 19 -15.06 7.79 -3.82
CA GLY A 19 -14.84 9.23 -3.82
C GLY A 19 -13.40 9.65 -4.13
N MET A 20 -12.66 8.79 -4.85
CA MET A 20 -11.28 9.06 -5.28
C MET A 20 -11.29 9.89 -6.58
N ALA A 21 -11.67 11.17 -6.45
CA ALA A 21 -11.96 12.04 -7.59
C ALA A 21 -10.72 12.38 -8.44
N ASP A 22 -9.53 12.34 -7.84
CA ASP A 22 -8.26 12.66 -8.47
C ASP A 22 -7.50 11.39 -8.89
N THR A 23 -8.21 10.26 -9.00
CA THR A 23 -7.64 8.96 -9.35
C THR A 23 -8.12 8.46 -10.71
N CYS A 24 -7.16 8.10 -11.57
CA CYS A 24 -7.39 7.43 -12.84
C CYS A 24 -6.34 6.34 -13.07
N TYR A 25 -6.76 5.08 -13.02
CA TYR A 25 -5.93 3.94 -13.31
C TYR A 25 -5.82 3.69 -14.81
N THR A 26 -4.58 3.57 -15.28
CA THR A 26 -4.23 3.21 -16.68
C THR A 26 -3.64 1.80 -16.78
N SER A 27 -3.20 1.23 -15.65
CA SER A 27 -2.70 -0.14 -15.55
C SER A 27 -3.09 -0.77 -14.22
N ALA A 28 -3.21 -2.10 -14.20
CA ALA A 28 -3.51 -2.87 -12.99
C ALA A 28 -2.30 -3.01 -12.05
N LEU A 29 -1.09 -2.83 -12.59
CA LEU A 29 0.16 -3.08 -11.87
C LEU A 29 0.78 -1.79 -11.30
N GLY A 30 0.39 -0.62 -11.80
CA GLY A 30 1.09 0.62 -11.50
C GLY A 30 2.50 0.64 -12.09
N ASP A 31 2.62 0.25 -13.36
CA ASP A 31 3.88 0.13 -14.11
C ASP A 31 4.58 1.47 -14.40
N GLY A 32 3.93 2.61 -14.15
CA GLY A 32 4.52 3.93 -14.33
C GLY A 32 4.74 4.32 -15.79
N LEU A 33 4.13 3.58 -16.73
CA LEU A 33 4.23 3.82 -18.17
C LEU A 33 3.25 4.88 -18.69
N ALA A 34 2.38 5.39 -17.83
CA ALA A 34 1.46 6.47 -18.19
C ALA A 34 2.10 7.84 -17.90
N ASP A 35 1.94 8.76 -18.83
CA ASP A 35 2.50 10.12 -18.76
C ASP A 35 1.73 11.08 -17.83
N VAL A 36 0.72 10.58 -17.11
CA VAL A 36 -0.16 11.39 -16.26
C VAL A 36 -0.12 10.95 -14.79
N PRO A 37 -0.16 11.90 -13.83
CA PRO A 37 -0.43 11.59 -12.44
C PRO A 37 -1.75 10.82 -12.31
N THR A 38 -1.75 9.74 -11.54
CA THR A 38 -2.88 8.78 -11.51
C THR A 38 -3.66 8.77 -10.22
N THR A 39 -3.19 9.42 -9.14
CA THR A 39 -3.86 9.43 -7.82
C THR A 39 -3.26 10.51 -6.90
N THR A 40 -3.83 10.68 -5.71
CA THR A 40 -3.36 11.59 -4.66
C THR A 40 -3.20 10.88 -3.32
N ALA A 41 -2.52 11.51 -2.36
CA ALA A 41 -2.40 10.96 -1.01
C ALA A 41 -3.77 10.82 -0.32
N ALA A 42 -4.68 11.77 -0.53
CA ALA A 42 -6.03 11.74 0.02
C ALA A 42 -6.86 10.57 -0.55
N ASP A 43 -6.75 10.32 -1.85
CA ASP A 43 -7.47 9.22 -2.49
C ASP A 43 -6.94 7.85 -2.05
N LEU A 44 -5.62 7.70 -1.96
CA LEU A 44 -5.01 6.48 -1.44
C LEU A 44 -5.38 6.23 0.03
N LEU A 45 -5.56 7.29 0.82
CA LEU A 45 -6.06 7.16 2.20
C LEU A 45 -7.50 6.60 2.22
N ARG A 46 -8.39 7.08 1.35
CA ARG A 46 -9.76 6.53 1.21
C ARG A 46 -9.74 5.05 0.85
N LEU A 47 -8.91 4.69 -0.15
CA LEU A 47 -8.73 3.30 -0.54
C LEU A 47 -8.20 2.44 0.61
N ALA A 48 -7.17 2.92 1.31
CA ALA A 48 -6.58 2.23 2.47
C ALA A 48 -7.63 1.95 3.56
N GLN A 49 -8.43 2.95 3.90
CA GLN A 49 -9.50 2.80 4.89
C GLN A 49 -10.59 1.81 4.42
N ALA A 50 -10.92 1.80 3.14
CA ALA A 50 -11.90 0.87 2.58
C ALA A 50 -11.39 -0.58 2.63
N VAL A 51 -10.19 -0.85 2.10
CA VAL A 51 -9.65 -2.22 2.05
C VAL A 51 -9.34 -2.79 3.42
N MET A 52 -8.91 -1.96 4.38
CA MET A 52 -8.59 -2.41 5.74
C MET A 52 -9.82 -2.77 6.57
N LYS A 53 -11.04 -2.56 6.07
CA LYS A 53 -12.26 -3.13 6.67
C LYS A 53 -12.35 -4.65 6.50
N HIS A 54 -11.63 -5.22 5.53
CA HIS A 54 -11.67 -6.65 5.23
C HIS A 54 -10.54 -7.43 5.92
N ASP A 55 -10.91 -8.45 6.70
CA ASP A 55 -10.00 -9.27 7.51
C ASP A 55 -8.91 -9.96 6.66
N LEU A 56 -9.28 -10.45 5.48
CA LEU A 56 -8.35 -11.06 4.55
C LEU A 56 -7.26 -10.07 4.11
N TYR A 57 -7.64 -8.83 3.78
CA TYR A 57 -6.68 -7.80 3.41
C TYR A 57 -5.74 -7.50 4.58
N ARG A 58 -6.28 -7.31 5.79
CA ARG A 58 -5.46 -7.07 6.99
C ARG A 58 -4.44 -8.18 7.21
N LYS A 59 -4.86 -9.44 7.09
CA LYS A 59 -3.97 -10.60 7.21
C LYS A 59 -2.86 -10.59 6.16
N VAL A 60 -3.22 -10.37 4.89
CA VAL A 60 -2.25 -10.39 3.78
C VAL A 60 -1.22 -9.27 3.92
N VAL A 61 -1.65 -8.03 4.17
CA VAL A 61 -0.73 -6.88 4.19
C VAL A 61 0.16 -6.82 5.43
N ALA A 62 -0.27 -7.46 6.53
CA ALA A 62 0.54 -7.61 7.75
C ALA A 62 1.51 -8.81 7.69
N THR A 63 1.41 -9.67 6.68
CA THR A 63 2.29 -10.85 6.56
C THR A 63 3.72 -10.40 6.26
N LYS A 64 4.66 -10.68 7.17
CA LYS A 64 6.09 -10.32 7.04
C LYS A 64 6.82 -11.20 6.00
N THR A 65 6.55 -12.50 6.05
CA THR A 65 7.11 -13.50 5.14
C THR A 65 6.03 -14.49 4.74
N TYR A 66 5.95 -14.80 3.45
CA TYR A 66 5.06 -15.82 2.91
C TYR A 66 5.89 -16.93 2.26
N HIS A 67 5.54 -18.18 2.53
CA HIS A 67 6.17 -19.35 1.93
C HIS A 67 5.12 -20.15 1.15
N ALA A 68 5.50 -20.64 -0.04
CA ALA A 68 4.67 -21.58 -0.79
C ALA A 68 5.53 -22.55 -1.58
N THR A 69 4.97 -23.73 -1.85
CA THR A 69 5.52 -24.66 -2.84
C THR A 69 4.85 -24.38 -4.17
N ILE A 70 5.64 -24.06 -5.19
CA ILE A 70 5.17 -23.82 -6.55
C ILE A 70 5.43 -25.08 -7.35
N ARG A 71 4.36 -25.62 -7.95
CA ARG A 71 4.48 -26.69 -8.94
C ARG A 71 4.93 -26.11 -10.28
N LEU A 72 6.01 -26.67 -10.82
CA LEU A 72 6.60 -26.27 -12.09
C LEU A 72 5.92 -27.03 -13.25
N PRO A 73 5.99 -26.50 -14.49
CA PRO A 73 5.38 -27.14 -15.66
C PRO A 73 5.90 -28.55 -15.95
N ASP A 74 7.14 -28.86 -15.55
CA ASP A 74 7.78 -30.17 -15.70
C ASP A 74 7.37 -31.18 -14.60
N GLY A 75 6.46 -30.79 -13.69
CA GLY A 75 6.03 -31.61 -12.57
C GLY A 75 6.90 -31.49 -11.33
N GLY A 76 8.02 -30.75 -11.38
CA GLY A 76 8.86 -30.47 -10.23
C GLY A 76 8.20 -29.51 -9.23
N GLU A 77 8.80 -29.41 -8.03
CA GLU A 77 8.37 -28.48 -6.98
C GLU A 77 9.48 -27.53 -6.60
N ARG A 78 9.15 -26.24 -6.45
CA ARG A 78 10.05 -25.20 -5.96
C ARG A 78 9.47 -24.55 -4.72
N ARG A 79 10.22 -24.58 -3.61
CA ARG A 79 9.91 -23.74 -2.45
C ARG A 79 10.21 -22.28 -2.80
N ALA A 80 9.26 -21.41 -2.54
CA ALA A 80 9.37 -19.98 -2.76
C ALA A 80 9.08 -19.24 -1.45
N GLU A 81 9.82 -18.16 -1.26
CA GLU A 81 9.69 -17.25 -0.14
C GLU A 81 9.52 -15.83 -0.69
N TRP A 82 8.57 -15.09 -0.13
CA TRP A 82 8.40 -13.67 -0.39
C TRP A 82 8.46 -12.91 0.92
N LYS A 83 9.41 -11.98 1.00
CA LYS A 83 9.51 -11.03 2.11
C LYS A 83 8.73 -9.77 1.76
N ASN A 84 8.00 -9.25 2.74
CA ASN A 84 7.27 -8.01 2.59
C ASN A 84 8.27 -6.85 2.44
N THR A 85 8.05 -6.01 1.44
CA THR A 85 8.91 -4.83 1.18
C THR A 85 8.65 -3.68 2.14
N ASN A 86 7.56 -3.73 2.91
CA ASN A 86 7.26 -2.73 3.93
C ASN A 86 8.08 -2.97 5.20
N LYS A 87 9.24 -2.30 5.28
CA LYS A 87 10.15 -2.34 6.44
C LYS A 87 9.50 -1.92 7.77
N LEU A 88 8.37 -1.21 7.75
CA LEU A 88 7.67 -0.88 9.00
C LEU A 88 7.16 -2.11 9.73
N LEU A 89 6.89 -3.22 9.04
CA LEU A 89 6.43 -4.46 9.69
C LEU A 89 7.50 -5.10 10.59
N GLU A 90 8.74 -4.62 10.58
CA GLU A 90 9.76 -5.02 11.55
C GLU A 90 9.41 -4.53 12.98
N PHE A 91 8.52 -3.54 13.12
CA PHE A 91 8.04 -3.05 14.41
C PHE A 91 6.58 -3.44 14.64
N ASP A 92 6.26 -3.92 15.84
CA ASP A 92 4.95 -4.52 16.16
C ASP A 92 3.77 -3.54 16.15
N CYS A 93 4.04 -2.23 16.17
CA CYS A 93 2.98 -1.23 16.11
C CYS A 93 2.43 -0.98 14.69
N TYR A 94 3.03 -1.56 13.64
CA TYR A 94 2.57 -1.42 12.25
C TYR A 94 2.04 -2.73 11.69
N ASP A 95 1.00 -2.63 10.86
CA ASP A 95 0.28 -3.79 10.33
C ASP A 95 -0.11 -3.65 8.85
N GLY A 96 0.65 -2.85 8.08
CA GLY A 96 0.46 -2.71 6.63
C GLY A 96 0.95 -1.37 6.09
N ILE A 97 0.65 -1.00 4.84
CA ILE A 97 -0.18 -1.70 3.85
C ILE A 97 0.64 -2.04 2.61
N LYS A 98 1.22 -1.04 1.93
CA LYS A 98 1.89 -1.30 0.65
C LYS A 98 2.92 -0.23 0.29
N THR A 99 4.07 -0.69 -0.20
CA THR A 99 5.10 0.16 -0.85
C THR A 99 4.89 0.24 -2.37
N GLY A 100 5.37 1.29 -3.00
CA GLY A 100 5.44 1.45 -4.46
C GLY A 100 6.73 2.15 -4.89
N LEU A 101 7.22 1.81 -6.08
CA LEU A 101 8.38 2.45 -6.68
C LEU A 101 8.24 2.43 -8.21
N THR A 102 8.27 3.61 -8.82
CA THR A 102 8.50 3.80 -10.26
C THR A 102 9.42 5.00 -10.45
N LYS A 103 10.01 5.14 -11.64
CA LYS A 103 10.85 6.30 -11.98
C LYS A 103 10.07 7.62 -11.86
N SER A 104 8.79 7.63 -12.22
CA SER A 104 7.94 8.82 -12.20
C SER A 104 7.32 9.12 -10.83
N ALA A 105 7.00 8.09 -10.03
CA ALA A 105 6.33 8.26 -8.74
C ALA A 105 7.30 8.38 -7.55
N GLY A 106 8.56 8.00 -7.71
CA GLY A 106 9.51 7.87 -6.60
C GLY A 106 9.12 6.75 -5.64
N ASN A 107 9.60 6.82 -4.40
CA ASN A 107 9.32 5.83 -3.36
C ASN A 107 8.06 6.22 -2.57
N CYS A 108 6.99 5.43 -2.71
CA CYS A 108 5.68 5.69 -2.10
C CYS A 108 5.32 4.62 -1.07
N LEU A 109 4.64 5.01 0.01
CA LEU A 109 4.15 4.10 1.05
C LEU A 109 2.78 4.53 1.54
N VAL A 110 1.85 3.58 1.56
CA VAL A 110 0.62 3.64 2.36
C VAL A 110 0.80 2.69 3.54
N ALA A 111 0.71 3.22 4.76
CA ALA A 111 0.94 2.45 5.98
C ALA A 111 -0.18 2.67 7.00
N THR A 112 -0.33 1.70 7.89
CA THR A 112 -1.16 1.84 9.10
C THR A 112 -0.44 1.26 10.30
N GLY A 113 -0.76 1.82 11.45
CA GLY A 113 -0.23 1.37 12.73
C GLY A 113 -1.10 1.82 13.88
N THR A 114 -0.95 1.16 15.02
CA THR A 114 -1.67 1.46 16.26
C THR A 114 -0.68 1.67 17.39
N HIS A 115 -0.85 2.77 18.12
CA HIS A 115 -0.08 3.05 19.33
C HIS A 115 -1.03 3.55 20.41
N GLN A 116 -0.94 2.97 21.63
CA GLN A 116 -1.82 3.32 22.75
C GLN A 116 -3.32 3.34 22.39
N GLY A 117 -3.77 2.32 21.65
CA GLY A 117 -5.16 2.21 21.20
C GLY A 117 -5.57 3.15 20.06
N LYS A 118 -4.67 4.03 19.58
CA LYS A 118 -4.95 4.99 18.50
C LYS A 118 -4.37 4.49 17.19
N ARG A 119 -5.26 4.12 16.25
CA ARG A 119 -4.88 3.74 14.89
C ARG A 119 -4.71 4.97 14.01
N LEU A 120 -3.63 5.00 13.25
CA LEU A 120 -3.39 5.99 12.20
C LEU A 120 -3.17 5.30 10.85
N PHE A 121 -3.42 6.06 9.80
CA PHE A 121 -3.05 5.76 8.43
C PHE A 121 -2.15 6.89 7.93
N VAL A 122 -1.05 6.53 7.27
CA VAL A 122 -0.07 7.49 6.74
C VAL A 122 0.17 7.17 5.28
N VAL A 123 0.14 8.21 4.45
CA VAL A 123 0.48 8.13 3.03
C VAL A 123 1.65 9.07 2.76
N VAL A 124 2.72 8.54 2.18
CA VAL A 124 3.89 9.29 1.74
C VAL A 124 4.14 8.98 0.28
N LEU A 125 4.29 10.01 -0.55
CA LEU A 125 4.49 9.90 -2.00
C LEU A 125 5.79 10.61 -2.40
N GLY A 126 6.48 10.11 -3.43
CA GLY A 126 7.59 10.84 -4.04
C GLY A 126 8.89 10.87 -3.26
N CYS A 127 9.13 9.98 -2.28
CA CYS A 127 10.40 10.01 -1.56
C CYS A 127 11.58 9.63 -2.48
N PRO A 128 12.75 10.25 -2.30
CA PRO A 128 13.93 10.01 -3.14
C PRO A 128 14.55 8.62 -2.92
N SER A 129 14.30 7.99 -1.77
CA SER A 129 14.82 6.66 -1.45
C SER A 129 13.88 5.85 -0.57
N ASP A 130 14.09 4.53 -0.56
CA ASP A 130 13.39 3.58 0.30
C ASP A 130 13.61 3.88 1.80
N ALA A 131 14.82 4.32 2.16
CA ALA A 131 15.17 4.74 3.51
C ALA A 131 14.42 6.02 3.91
N SER A 132 14.42 7.04 3.05
CA SER A 132 13.69 8.30 3.28
C SER A 132 12.19 8.02 3.42
N ARG A 133 11.59 7.23 2.52
CA ARG A 133 10.18 6.82 2.61
C ARG A 133 9.82 6.22 3.97
N THR A 134 10.67 5.32 4.47
CA THR A 134 10.45 4.66 5.76
C THR A 134 10.61 5.64 6.93
N ALA A 135 11.59 6.54 6.87
CA ALA A 135 11.82 7.55 7.89
C ALA A 135 10.67 8.57 7.95
N GLU A 136 10.23 9.11 6.82
CA GLU A 136 9.14 10.09 6.73
C GLU A 136 7.83 9.50 7.25
N ALA A 137 7.49 8.26 6.89
CA ALA A 137 6.31 7.60 7.42
C ALA A 137 6.35 7.50 8.95
N ARG A 138 7.48 7.06 9.53
CA ARG A 138 7.64 6.98 11.00
C ARG A 138 7.54 8.35 11.67
N ASN A 139 8.08 9.40 11.06
CA ASN A 139 8.00 10.76 11.58
C ASN A 139 6.54 11.25 11.63
N LEU A 140 5.77 11.01 10.56
CA LEU A 140 4.34 11.34 10.52
C LEU A 140 3.52 10.54 11.53
N PHE A 141 3.78 9.25 11.70
CA PHE A 141 3.13 8.44 12.74
C PHE A 141 3.42 8.98 14.14
N ARG A 142 4.70 9.25 14.46
CA ARG A 142 5.10 9.83 15.75
C ARG A 142 4.44 11.16 16.00
N TRP A 143 4.42 12.04 15.01
CA TRP A 143 3.76 13.33 15.11
C TRP A 143 2.25 13.17 15.33
N GLY A 144 1.58 12.34 14.53
CA GLY A 144 0.15 12.07 14.61
C GLY A 144 -0.27 11.48 15.96
N TRP A 145 0.48 10.50 16.48
CA TRP A 145 0.21 9.93 17.80
C TRP A 145 0.43 10.93 18.91
N ARG A 146 1.44 11.80 18.82
CA ARG A 146 1.67 12.86 19.83
C ARG A 146 0.50 13.83 19.90
N ILE A 147 0.01 14.32 18.76
CA ILE A 147 -1.08 15.32 18.74
C ILE A 147 -2.44 14.72 19.07
N THR A 148 -2.65 13.42 18.79
CA THR A 148 -3.89 12.73 19.17
C THR A 148 -3.90 12.28 20.61
N SER A 149 -2.73 12.09 21.25
CA SER A 149 -2.59 11.77 22.68
C SER A 149 -2.69 12.98 23.62
N GLY A 150 -2.48 14.20 23.13
CA GLY A 150 -2.63 15.43 23.91
C GLY A 150 -4.05 16.03 23.94
N ALA A 151 -5.04 15.36 23.33
CA ALA A 151 -6.44 15.76 23.39
C ALA A 151 -7.13 15.08 24.59
N HIS A 152 -6.78 15.52 25.79
CA HIS A 152 -7.49 15.24 27.04
C HIS A 152 -7.51 16.52 27.88
#